data_AF-F4R5E4-F1
#
_entry.id   AF-F4R5E4-F1
#
_cell.length_a   1.000
_cell.length_b   1.000
_cell.length_c   1.000
_cell.angle_alpha   90.00
_cell.angle_beta   90.00
_cell.angle_gamma   90.00
#
_symmetry.space_group_name_H-M   'P 1'
#
loop_
_entity.id
_entity.type
_entity.pdbx_description
1 polymer ?
#
loop_
_entity_poly.entity_id
_entity_poly.type
_entity_poly.pdbx_seq_one_letter_code
_entity_poly.pdbx_strand_id
1 'polypeptide(L)'
;MKYSTVFGSLTVAALSVGSSLGHRFLMRRDDGGSSYPTNTEGTKSTDVIFQQSSETYTKTVEVVQSSCDKHDTTTIYSSMSVLETSIKAVEETTQQSTFDANTATTHKSLVVKIIASYSSIVTVLSTYPDVENGCHESLKKITTYTQSIVDVYMKYGICLREDVESAGGFNQQAFDKLDLELDLKAESQTKTEQTVTEDPSKPEDSTTEDPSQQTGNDKTDAEGVDNQLTNSGEKRI
;
A
#
# COMPACT_ATOMS: atom_id res chain seq x y z
N MET A 1 -47.15 54.60 -8.85
CA MET A 1 -45.85 55.27 -8.54
C MET A 1 -44.84 54.14 -8.34
N LYS A 2 -44.06 53.73 -9.37
CA LYS A 2 -42.68 54.17 -9.72
C LYS A 2 -41.74 54.12 -8.49
N TYR A 3 -40.63 53.37 -8.39
CA TYR A 3 -39.49 53.03 -9.28
C TYR A 3 -38.78 51.72 -8.81
N SER A 4 -38.40 50.79 -9.71
CA SER A 4 -37.05 50.47 -10.27
C SER A 4 -36.04 49.67 -9.42
N THR A 5 -35.84 48.41 -9.84
CA THR A 5 -34.60 47.74 -10.35
C THR A 5 -33.23 47.99 -9.71
N VAL A 6 -32.49 46.90 -9.38
CA VAL A 6 -31.14 46.59 -9.94
C VAL A 6 -30.91 45.06 -9.97
N PHE A 7 -30.61 44.55 -11.16
CA PHE A 7 -30.08 43.21 -11.49
C PHE A 7 -28.55 43.19 -11.25
N GLY A 8 -28.00 42.08 -10.77
CA GLY A 8 -26.56 41.82 -10.70
C GLY A 8 -26.19 40.50 -11.35
N SER A 9 -26.07 40.50 -12.67
CA SER A 9 -25.45 39.43 -13.47
C SER A 9 -23.94 39.48 -13.28
N LEU A 10 -23.31 38.37 -12.88
CA LEU A 10 -21.86 38.20 -13.00
C LEU A 10 -21.59 37.18 -14.11
N THR A 11 -21.37 37.71 -15.30
CA THR A 11 -20.73 37.02 -16.43
C THR A 11 -19.39 37.70 -16.62
N VAL A 12 -18.28 36.98 -16.45
CA VAL A 12 -16.97 37.45 -16.92
C VAL A 12 -16.48 36.47 -17.96
N ALA A 13 -16.20 37.05 -19.12
CA ALA A 13 -15.90 36.42 -20.38
C ALA A 13 -14.52 35.77 -20.42
N ALA A 14 -14.44 34.76 -21.27
CA ALA A 14 -13.21 34.21 -21.83
C ALA A 14 -12.36 35.28 -22.53
N LEU A 15 -11.05 35.19 -22.37
CA LEU A 15 -10.07 35.73 -23.30
C LEU A 15 -9.02 34.66 -23.58
N SER A 16 -9.07 34.14 -24.81
CA SER A 16 -8.05 33.32 -25.43
C SER A 16 -6.98 34.21 -26.07
N VAL A 17 -5.70 33.90 -25.84
CA VAL A 17 -4.59 33.89 -26.82
C VAL A 17 -3.55 32.96 -26.17
N GLY A 18 -3.07 31.85 -26.71
CA GLY A 18 -2.87 31.46 -28.10
C GLY A 18 -1.37 31.47 -28.41
N SER A 19 -0.65 30.36 -28.15
CA SER A 19 0.26 29.69 -29.10
C SER A 19 1.43 28.93 -28.46
N SER A 20 1.57 27.68 -28.92
CA SER A 20 2.82 27.02 -29.30
C SER A 20 3.75 26.48 -28.20
N LEU A 21 3.54 25.22 -27.83
CA LEU A 21 4.46 24.16 -28.24
C LEU A 21 3.71 22.82 -28.28
N GLY A 22 3.53 22.30 -29.49
CA GLY A 22 2.90 21.01 -29.70
C GLY A 22 3.79 19.89 -29.16
N HIS A 23 3.28 19.17 -28.17
CA HIS A 23 3.53 17.74 -28.07
C HIS A 23 2.20 17.04 -28.31
N ARG A 24 2.05 16.58 -29.55
CA ARG A 24 1.05 15.60 -29.95
C ARG A 24 1.30 14.34 -29.12
N PHE A 25 0.62 14.18 -27.99
CA PHE A 25 0.32 12.83 -27.51
C PHE A 25 -0.76 12.30 -28.44
N LEU A 26 -0.30 11.68 -29.53
CA LEU A 26 -1.13 10.90 -30.43
C LEU A 26 -1.91 9.92 -29.56
N MET A 27 -3.23 10.11 -29.50
CA MET A 27 -4.14 9.02 -29.14
C MET A 27 -3.95 7.94 -30.20
N ARG A 28 -3.03 7.04 -29.90
CA ARG A 28 -2.93 5.74 -30.55
C ARG A 28 -4.15 4.97 -30.06
N ARG A 29 -5.18 4.90 -30.91
CA ARG A 29 -6.10 3.76 -30.89
C ARG A 29 -5.23 2.55 -31.21
N ASP A 30 -4.72 1.91 -30.17
CA ASP A 30 -4.31 0.51 -30.26
C ASP A 30 -5.57 -0.31 -29.94
N ASP A 31 -6.11 -0.90 -31.00
CA ASP A 31 -6.92 -2.10 -30.92
C ASP A 31 -6.04 -3.21 -30.32
N GLY A 32 -6.20 -3.50 -29.02
CA GLY A 32 -5.43 -4.53 -28.34
C GLY A 32 -5.81 -4.59 -26.87
N GLY A 33 -6.45 -5.68 -26.46
CA GLY A 33 -7.10 -5.84 -25.16
C GLY A 33 -6.29 -5.29 -23.99
N SER A 34 -6.96 -4.45 -23.19
CA SER A 34 -6.53 -4.16 -21.82
C SER A 34 -6.55 -5.50 -21.08
N SER A 35 -5.40 -6.20 -21.04
CA SER A 35 -5.28 -7.46 -20.33
C SER A 35 -5.24 -7.15 -18.84
N TYR A 36 -6.44 -7.05 -18.28
CA TYR A 36 -6.63 -7.19 -16.86
C TYR A 36 -5.93 -8.48 -16.42
N PRO A 37 -5.22 -8.48 -15.28
CA PRO A 37 -4.50 -9.66 -14.84
C PRO A 37 -5.47 -10.82 -14.64
N THR A 38 -5.44 -11.79 -15.55
CA THR A 38 -5.98 -13.13 -15.33
C THR A 38 -4.79 -14.05 -15.09
N ASN A 39 -4.83 -14.83 -14.00
CA ASN A 39 -3.78 -15.80 -13.67
C ASN A 39 -3.94 -17.08 -14.48
N THR A 40 -4.06 -16.95 -15.80
CA THR A 40 -4.20 -18.06 -16.74
C THR A 40 -3.05 -18.00 -17.74
N GLU A 41 -2.10 -18.92 -17.57
CA GLU A 41 -1.07 -19.35 -18.53
C GLU A 41 0.17 -18.46 -18.78
N GLY A 42 0.50 -17.57 -17.85
CA GLY A 42 1.83 -16.97 -17.80
C GLY A 42 2.00 -16.27 -16.46
N THR A 43 2.77 -16.88 -15.55
CA THR A 43 2.93 -16.41 -14.17
C THR A 43 3.48 -14.99 -14.16
N LYS A 44 2.59 -13.99 -14.06
CA LYS A 44 2.99 -12.62 -13.76
C LYS A 44 3.74 -12.67 -12.43
N SER A 45 4.89 -12.00 -12.33
CA SER A 45 5.61 -11.89 -11.06
C SER A 45 4.69 -11.30 -9.99
N THR A 46 4.82 -11.78 -8.75
CA THR A 46 4.17 -11.25 -7.55
C THR A 46 4.22 -9.72 -7.53
N ASP A 47 5.39 -9.12 -7.79
CA ASP A 47 5.56 -7.66 -7.84
C ASP A 47 4.59 -6.97 -8.80
N VAL A 48 4.43 -7.55 -10.00
CA VAL A 48 3.60 -7.00 -11.05
C VAL A 48 2.13 -7.05 -10.64
N ILE A 49 1.69 -8.12 -9.98
CA ILE A 49 0.31 -8.27 -9.53
C ILE A 49 -0.03 -7.22 -8.47
N PHE A 50 0.81 -7.07 -7.43
CA PHE A 50 0.57 -6.07 -6.39
C PHE A 50 0.62 -4.64 -6.94
N GLN A 51 1.61 -4.33 -7.79
CA GLN A 51 1.76 -3.00 -8.37
C GLN A 51 0.58 -2.64 -9.29
N GLN A 52 0.23 -3.51 -10.24
CA GLN A 52 -0.91 -3.29 -11.14
C GLN A 52 -2.22 -3.17 -10.37
N SER A 53 -2.40 -3.96 -9.33
CA SER A 53 -3.61 -3.90 -8.50
C SER A 53 -3.70 -2.60 -7.72
N SER A 54 -2.60 -2.16 -7.10
CA SER A 54 -2.56 -0.87 -6.41
C SER A 54 -2.89 0.31 -7.33
N GLU A 55 -2.32 0.33 -8.54
CA GLU A 55 -2.64 1.35 -9.54
C GLU A 55 -4.09 1.29 -10.02
N THR A 56 -4.61 0.08 -10.22
CA THR A 56 -6.02 -0.14 -10.63
C THR A 56 -6.97 0.41 -9.57
N TYR A 57 -6.74 0.08 -8.30
CA TYR A 57 -7.54 0.58 -7.19
C TYR A 57 -7.49 2.10 -7.08
N THR A 58 -6.30 2.70 -7.21
CA THR A 58 -6.15 4.16 -7.18
C THR A 58 -6.94 4.83 -8.31
N LYS A 59 -6.83 4.33 -9.55
CA LYS A 59 -7.55 4.86 -10.71
C LYS A 59 -9.07 4.69 -10.56
N THR A 60 -9.53 3.57 -10.03
CA THR A 60 -10.97 3.34 -9.88
C THR A 60 -11.58 4.27 -8.83
N VAL A 61 -10.85 4.72 -7.80
CA VAL A 61 -11.33 5.77 -6.89
C VAL A 61 -11.73 7.02 -7.68
N GLU A 62 -10.86 7.51 -8.57
CA GLU A 62 -11.12 8.69 -9.40
C GLU A 62 -12.32 8.49 -10.35
N VAL A 63 -12.40 7.30 -10.97
CA VAL A 63 -13.51 6.96 -11.87
C VAL A 63 -14.83 6.88 -11.12
N VAL A 64 -14.90 6.15 -10.01
CA VAL A 64 -16.14 6.01 -9.23
C VAL A 64 -16.60 7.36 -8.70
N GLN A 65 -15.70 8.19 -8.18
CA GLN A 65 -16.04 9.56 -7.74
C GLN A 65 -16.65 10.38 -8.88
N SER A 66 -15.96 10.46 -10.03
CA SER A 66 -16.41 11.31 -11.14
C SER A 66 -17.62 10.77 -11.89
N SER A 67 -17.84 9.45 -11.91
CA SER A 67 -18.97 8.80 -12.57
C SER A 67 -20.22 8.76 -11.71
N CYS A 68 -20.11 8.68 -10.37
CA CYS A 68 -21.28 8.77 -9.48
C CYS A 68 -21.99 10.12 -9.64
N ASP A 69 -21.22 11.21 -9.68
CA ASP A 69 -21.77 12.57 -9.88
C ASP A 69 -22.51 12.74 -11.23
N LYS A 70 -22.14 11.92 -12.22
CA LYS A 70 -22.73 11.91 -13.56
C LYS A 70 -23.80 10.83 -13.76
N HIS A 71 -24.05 10.00 -12.75
CA HIS A 71 -24.86 8.79 -12.84
C HIS A 71 -24.46 7.85 -14.00
N ASP A 72 -23.16 7.79 -14.34
CA ASP A 72 -22.64 6.89 -15.38
C ASP A 72 -22.42 5.48 -14.81
N THR A 73 -23.52 4.75 -14.63
CA THR A 73 -23.53 3.41 -14.06
C THR A 73 -22.77 2.38 -14.89
N THR A 74 -22.69 2.56 -16.21
CA THR A 74 -21.96 1.63 -17.10
C THR A 74 -20.46 1.67 -16.80
N THR A 75 -19.90 2.86 -16.68
CA THR A 75 -18.47 3.03 -16.34
C THR A 75 -18.17 2.52 -14.93
N ILE A 76 -19.08 2.76 -13.97
CA ILE A 76 -18.93 2.28 -12.59
C ILE A 76 -18.92 0.76 -12.55
N TYR A 77 -19.90 0.09 -13.15
CA TYR A 77 -20.02 -1.37 -13.09
C TYR A 77 -18.85 -2.06 -13.80
N SER A 78 -18.41 -1.51 -14.93
CA SER A 78 -17.19 -1.99 -15.62
C SER A 78 -15.97 -1.89 -14.70
N SER A 79 -15.80 -0.75 -14.01
CA SER A 79 -14.68 -0.53 -13.11
C SER A 79 -14.73 -1.45 -11.87
N MET A 80 -15.92 -1.74 -11.35
CA MET A 80 -16.09 -2.69 -10.23
C MET A 80 -15.72 -4.12 -10.61
N SER A 81 -16.07 -4.57 -11.81
CA SER A 81 -15.67 -5.88 -12.33
C SER A 81 -14.15 -6.02 -12.46
N VAL A 82 -13.50 -4.94 -12.91
CA VAL A 82 -12.03 -4.86 -12.97
C VAL A 82 -11.40 -4.94 -11.58
N LEU A 83 -11.95 -4.24 -10.59
CA LEU A 83 -11.48 -4.31 -9.20
C LEU A 83 -11.63 -5.71 -8.60
N GLU A 84 -12.77 -6.37 -8.83
CA GLU A 84 -13.03 -7.74 -8.38
C GLU A 84 -11.98 -8.71 -8.94
N THR A 85 -11.68 -8.61 -10.24
CA THR A 85 -10.65 -9.43 -10.88
C THR A 85 -9.26 -9.14 -10.32
N SER A 86 -8.94 -7.86 -10.12
CA SER A 86 -7.62 -7.44 -9.65
C SER A 86 -7.34 -7.87 -8.22
N ILE A 87 -8.31 -7.73 -7.29
CA ILE A 87 -8.11 -8.16 -5.91
C ILE A 87 -8.08 -9.68 -5.78
N LYS A 88 -8.86 -10.40 -6.60
CA LYS A 88 -8.80 -11.86 -6.65
C LYS A 88 -7.41 -12.34 -7.05
N ALA A 89 -6.77 -11.69 -8.02
CA ALA A 89 -5.39 -12.02 -8.38
C ALA A 89 -4.40 -11.79 -7.23
N VAL A 90 -4.59 -10.72 -6.42
CA VAL A 90 -3.79 -10.49 -5.22
C VAL A 90 -4.04 -11.58 -4.17
N GLU A 91 -5.30 -11.90 -3.90
CA GLU A 91 -5.70 -12.95 -2.95
C GLU A 91 -5.10 -14.30 -3.34
N GLU A 92 -5.27 -14.73 -4.59
CA GLU A 92 -4.69 -15.97 -5.11
C GLU A 92 -3.16 -15.98 -4.97
N THR A 93 -2.51 -14.82 -5.15
CA THR A 93 -1.06 -14.67 -4.98
C THR A 93 -0.64 -14.82 -3.52
N THR A 94 -1.39 -14.25 -2.58
CA THR A 94 -1.11 -14.38 -1.14
C THR A 94 -1.28 -15.81 -0.60
N GLN A 95 -2.05 -16.64 -1.31
CA GLN A 95 -2.26 -18.05 -0.96
C GLN A 95 -1.23 -19.01 -1.55
N GLN A 96 -0.34 -18.55 -2.43
CA GLN A 96 0.70 -19.39 -3.01
C GLN A 96 1.67 -19.88 -1.93
N SER A 97 2.16 -21.12 -2.06
CA SER A 97 3.12 -21.71 -1.11
C SER A 97 4.45 -20.96 -1.02
N THR A 98 4.79 -20.17 -2.04
CA THR A 98 5.97 -19.31 -2.10
C THR A 98 5.76 -17.94 -1.44
N PHE A 99 4.53 -17.59 -1.04
CA PHE A 99 4.24 -16.32 -0.39
C PHE A 99 4.53 -16.42 1.11
N ASP A 100 5.62 -15.81 1.54
CA ASP A 100 6.14 -15.85 2.91
C ASP A 100 6.10 -14.48 3.61
N ALA A 101 6.58 -14.43 4.87
CA ALA A 101 6.62 -13.20 5.65
C ALA A 101 7.49 -12.09 5.00
N ASN A 102 8.56 -12.45 4.28
CA ASN A 102 9.41 -11.49 3.59
C ASN A 102 8.69 -10.87 2.38
N THR A 103 7.99 -11.71 1.62
CA THR A 103 7.16 -11.29 0.48
C THR A 103 6.02 -10.40 0.95
N ALA A 104 5.32 -10.79 2.03
CA ALA A 104 4.27 -10.00 2.65
C ALA A 104 4.80 -8.62 3.09
N THR A 105 5.94 -8.59 3.78
CA THR A 105 6.61 -7.34 4.21
C THR A 105 6.97 -6.45 3.02
N THR A 106 7.52 -7.04 1.96
CA THR A 106 7.92 -6.33 0.73
C THR A 106 6.72 -5.64 0.07
N HIS A 107 5.56 -6.30 0.02
CA HIS A 107 4.35 -5.78 -0.64
C HIS A 107 3.38 -5.06 0.28
N LYS A 108 3.67 -4.95 1.58
CA LYS A 108 2.81 -4.34 2.60
C LYS A 108 2.25 -2.98 2.16
N SER A 109 3.11 -2.09 1.67
CA SER A 109 2.70 -0.74 1.26
C SER A 109 1.70 -0.74 0.08
N LEU A 110 1.78 -1.71 -0.82
CA LEU A 110 0.85 -1.84 -1.95
C LEU A 110 -0.50 -2.39 -1.48
N VAL A 111 -0.51 -3.37 -0.58
CA VAL A 111 -1.73 -3.89 0.04
C VAL A 111 -2.45 -2.81 0.84
N VAL A 112 -1.72 -2.03 1.64
CA VAL A 112 -2.27 -0.89 2.38
C VAL A 112 -2.96 0.09 1.43
N LYS A 113 -2.33 0.43 0.30
CA LYS A 113 -2.94 1.32 -0.72
C LYS A 113 -4.20 0.72 -1.35
N ILE A 114 -4.19 -0.58 -1.64
CA ILE A 114 -5.36 -1.30 -2.17
C ILE A 114 -6.53 -1.19 -1.18
N ILE A 115 -6.31 -1.51 0.09
CA ILE A 115 -7.35 -1.49 1.13
C ILE A 115 -7.85 -0.06 1.36
N ALA A 116 -6.97 0.94 1.47
CA ALA A 116 -7.36 2.33 1.65
C ALA A 116 -8.18 2.87 0.46
N SER A 117 -7.77 2.52 -0.77
CA SER A 117 -8.52 2.87 -1.99
C SER A 117 -9.88 2.18 -2.02
N TYR A 118 -9.95 0.91 -1.64
CA TYR A 118 -11.21 0.18 -1.55
C TYR A 118 -12.17 0.83 -0.54
N SER A 119 -11.67 1.18 0.64
CA SER A 119 -12.43 1.92 1.66
C SER A 119 -12.97 3.26 1.13
N SER A 120 -12.19 3.95 0.30
CA SER A 120 -12.64 5.18 -0.36
C SER A 120 -13.76 4.93 -1.36
N ILE A 121 -13.68 3.87 -2.17
CA ILE A 121 -14.74 3.47 -3.10
C ILE A 121 -16.03 3.11 -2.35
N VAL A 122 -15.94 2.32 -1.28
CA VAL A 122 -17.07 1.96 -0.41
C VAL A 122 -17.70 3.23 0.19
N THR A 123 -16.87 4.16 0.66
CA THR A 123 -17.34 5.45 1.20
C THR A 123 -18.14 6.23 0.17
N VAL A 124 -17.64 6.35 -1.07
CA VAL A 124 -18.35 7.04 -2.16
C VAL A 124 -19.66 6.33 -2.48
N LEU A 125 -19.64 5.01 -2.74
CA LEU A 125 -20.85 4.28 -3.10
C LEU A 125 -21.91 4.30 -1.98
N SER A 126 -21.48 4.36 -0.72
CA SER A 126 -22.40 4.48 0.42
C SER A 126 -23.26 5.74 0.38
N THR A 127 -22.88 6.79 -0.37
CA THR A 127 -23.68 8.00 -0.54
C THR A 127 -24.60 7.96 -1.78
N TYR A 128 -24.49 6.92 -2.62
CA TYR A 128 -25.24 6.77 -3.88
C TYR A 128 -25.98 5.42 -3.94
N PRO A 129 -27.09 5.25 -3.20
CA PRO A 129 -27.78 3.95 -3.05
C PRO A 129 -28.26 3.34 -4.37
N ASP A 130 -28.69 4.16 -5.33
CA ASP A 130 -29.16 3.67 -6.63
C ASP A 130 -28.05 3.02 -7.46
N VAL A 131 -26.82 3.53 -7.33
CA VAL A 131 -25.63 2.99 -8.01
C VAL A 131 -25.08 1.79 -7.23
N GLU A 132 -25.07 1.90 -5.90
CA GLU A 132 -24.56 0.87 -5.01
C GLU A 132 -25.32 -0.45 -5.15
N ASN A 133 -26.66 -0.42 -5.25
CA ASN A 133 -27.47 -1.61 -5.46
C ASN A 133 -27.02 -2.45 -6.68
N GLY A 134 -26.52 -1.79 -7.74
CA GLY A 134 -25.99 -2.49 -8.92
C GLY A 134 -24.58 -3.07 -8.73
N CYS A 135 -23.85 -2.62 -7.71
CA CYS A 135 -22.49 -3.04 -7.39
C CYS A 135 -22.40 -3.97 -6.16
N HIS A 136 -23.47 -4.09 -5.38
CA HIS A 136 -23.45 -4.67 -4.03
C HIS A 136 -22.82 -6.07 -3.98
N GLU A 137 -23.18 -6.95 -4.91
CA GLU A 137 -22.62 -8.31 -4.98
C GLU A 137 -21.10 -8.30 -5.25
N SER A 138 -20.63 -7.43 -6.14
CA SER A 138 -19.18 -7.26 -6.36
C SER A 138 -18.49 -6.66 -5.15
N LEU A 139 -19.12 -5.74 -4.42
CA LEU A 139 -18.59 -5.21 -3.17
C LEU A 139 -18.44 -6.30 -2.11
N LYS A 140 -19.44 -7.17 -1.94
CA LYS A 140 -19.36 -8.31 -1.02
C LYS A 140 -18.18 -9.22 -1.34
N LYS A 141 -18.01 -9.60 -2.61
CA LYS A 141 -16.86 -10.42 -3.03
C LYS A 141 -15.52 -9.74 -2.82
N ILE A 142 -15.40 -8.46 -3.22
CA ILE A 142 -14.17 -7.69 -3.01
C ILE A 142 -13.84 -7.62 -1.51
N THR A 143 -14.83 -7.40 -0.65
CA THR A 143 -14.68 -7.42 0.80
C THR A 143 -14.14 -8.77 1.27
N THR A 144 -14.71 -9.89 0.81
CA THR A 144 -14.24 -11.24 1.16
C THR A 144 -12.79 -11.48 0.72
N TYR A 145 -12.42 -11.12 -0.51
CA TYR A 145 -11.03 -11.26 -0.98
C TYR A 145 -10.07 -10.37 -0.17
N THR A 146 -10.50 -9.16 0.17
CA THR A 146 -9.72 -8.23 0.99
C THR A 146 -9.50 -8.79 2.40
N GLN A 147 -10.53 -9.37 3.02
CA GLN A 147 -10.40 -10.02 4.32
C GLN A 147 -9.41 -11.18 4.27
N SER A 148 -9.49 -12.05 3.24
CA SER A 148 -8.53 -13.15 3.10
C SER A 148 -7.09 -12.65 2.99
N ILE A 149 -6.85 -11.52 2.33
CA ILE A 149 -5.51 -10.91 2.25
C ILE A 149 -5.08 -10.41 3.64
N VAL A 150 -5.97 -9.72 4.36
CA VAL A 150 -5.70 -9.24 5.73
C VAL A 150 -5.33 -10.40 6.65
N ASP A 151 -6.08 -11.51 6.60
CA ASP A 151 -5.83 -12.69 7.42
C ASP A 151 -4.45 -13.30 7.16
N VAL A 152 -4.00 -13.35 5.90
CA VAL A 152 -2.65 -13.82 5.55
C VAL A 152 -1.56 -12.90 6.12
N TYR A 153 -1.76 -11.59 6.04
CA TYR A 153 -0.82 -10.62 6.62
C TYR A 153 -0.76 -10.73 8.15
N MET A 154 -1.92 -10.91 8.79
CA MET A 154 -2.04 -11.14 10.23
C MET A 154 -1.36 -12.44 10.67
N LYS A 155 -1.48 -13.52 9.89
CA LYS A 155 -0.76 -14.79 10.12
C LYS A 155 0.76 -14.59 10.19
N TYR A 156 1.30 -13.61 9.45
CA TYR A 156 2.73 -13.26 9.50
C TYR A 156 3.07 -12.17 10.53
N GLY A 157 2.13 -11.83 11.42
CA GLY A 157 2.31 -10.79 12.44
C GLY A 157 2.34 -9.37 11.88
N ILE A 158 1.87 -9.15 10.64
CA ILE A 158 1.84 -7.85 10.00
C ILE A 158 0.45 -7.25 10.17
N CYS A 159 0.30 -6.36 11.15
CA CYS A 159 -0.89 -5.53 11.28
C CYS A 159 -0.91 -4.47 10.16
N LEU A 160 -2.04 -4.38 9.46
CA LEU A 160 -2.25 -3.41 8.37
C LEU A 160 -3.02 -2.16 8.81
N ARG A 161 -3.66 -2.19 9.98
CA ARG A 161 -4.62 -1.17 10.42
C ARG A 161 -4.05 0.24 10.45
N GLU A 162 -2.97 0.45 11.20
CA GLU A 162 -2.39 1.78 11.41
C GLU A 162 -1.91 2.40 10.09
N ASP A 163 -1.38 1.57 9.19
CA ASP A 163 -0.92 2.02 7.87
C ASP A 163 -2.09 2.36 6.94
N VAL A 164 -3.18 1.57 6.98
CA VAL A 164 -4.42 1.88 6.23
C VAL A 164 -5.06 3.17 6.74
N GLU A 165 -5.11 3.34 8.06
CA GLU A 165 -5.60 4.58 8.67
C GLU A 165 -4.75 5.79 8.23
N SER A 166 -3.43 5.63 8.15
CA SER A 166 -2.50 6.66 7.68
C SER A 166 -2.58 6.95 6.17
N ALA A 167 -2.95 5.96 5.36
CA ALA A 167 -2.94 6.06 3.89
C ALA A 167 -4.20 6.69 3.28
N GLY A 168 -5.21 7.02 4.08
CA GLY A 168 -6.48 7.57 3.59
C GLY A 168 -7.68 7.24 4.48
N GLY A 169 -7.50 6.37 5.48
CA GLY A 169 -8.52 6.06 6.46
C GLY A 169 -9.36 4.84 6.10
N PHE A 170 -9.85 4.17 7.14
CA PHE A 170 -10.85 3.13 7.05
C PHE A 170 -12.19 3.65 7.58
N ASN A 171 -13.23 3.65 6.75
CA ASN A 171 -14.54 4.18 7.12
C ASN A 171 -15.49 3.05 7.52
N GLN A 172 -15.38 2.56 8.75
CA GLN A 172 -16.25 1.49 9.28
C GLN A 172 -17.74 1.80 9.08
N GLN A 173 -18.16 3.06 9.25
CA GLN A 173 -19.57 3.44 9.08
C GLN A 173 -20.09 3.20 7.66
N ALA A 174 -19.26 3.41 6.64
CA ALA A 174 -19.64 3.13 5.25
C ALA A 174 -19.77 1.62 4.99
N PHE A 175 -18.89 0.82 5.56
CA PHE A 175 -18.97 -0.65 5.51
C PHE A 175 -20.23 -1.16 6.20
N ASP A 176 -20.50 -0.69 7.43
CA ASP A 176 -21.70 -1.05 8.19
C ASP A 176 -22.98 -0.67 7.44
N LYS A 177 -23.01 0.52 6.83
CA LYS A 177 -24.15 1.00 6.04
C LYS A 177 -24.44 0.11 4.84
N LEU A 178 -23.40 -0.49 4.26
CA LEU A 178 -23.51 -1.35 3.08
C LEU A 178 -23.51 -2.84 3.43
N ASP A 179 -23.65 -3.23 4.70
CA ASP A 179 -23.65 -4.64 5.10
C ASP A 179 -22.39 -5.38 4.60
N LEU A 180 -21.23 -4.72 4.71
CA LEU A 180 -19.91 -5.25 4.37
C LEU A 180 -19.07 -5.44 5.64
N GLU A 181 -18.40 -6.57 5.75
CA GLU A 181 -17.58 -6.90 6.93
C GLU A 181 -16.10 -7.01 6.57
N LEU A 182 -15.31 -6.04 7.03
CA LEU A 182 -13.84 -6.04 6.91
C LEU A 182 -13.24 -5.71 8.27
N ASP A 183 -12.58 -6.70 8.89
CA ASP A 183 -11.90 -6.54 10.17
C ASP A 183 -10.39 -6.36 9.95
N LEU A 184 -9.92 -5.14 10.21
CA LEU A 184 -8.49 -4.80 10.19
C LEU A 184 -7.83 -4.96 11.58
N LYS A 185 -8.56 -5.36 12.62
CA LYS A 185 -8.01 -5.40 13.97
C LYS A 185 -6.90 -6.43 14.08
N ALA A 186 -5.80 -6.02 14.70
CA ALA A 186 -4.85 -6.95 15.24
C ALA A 186 -5.48 -7.68 16.42
N GLU A 187 -5.59 -9.01 16.37
CA GLU A 187 -5.65 -9.76 17.62
C GLU A 187 -4.42 -9.35 18.43
N SER A 188 -4.67 -8.75 19.61
CA SER A 188 -3.63 -8.43 20.56
C SER A 188 -2.94 -9.72 20.96
N GLN A 189 -1.80 -10.03 20.33
CA GLN A 189 -0.93 -11.06 20.82
C GLN A 189 -0.48 -10.63 22.22
N THR A 190 -1.03 -11.30 23.22
CA THR A 190 -0.54 -11.32 24.59
C THR A 190 0.97 -11.50 24.55
N LYS A 191 1.69 -10.40 24.81
CA LYS A 191 3.09 -10.39 25.16
C LYS A 191 3.22 -11.32 26.37
N THR A 192 3.68 -12.56 26.14
CA THR A 192 4.12 -13.41 27.24
C THR A 192 5.39 -12.75 27.75
N GLU A 193 5.22 -11.89 28.73
CA GLU A 193 6.28 -11.33 29.53
C GLU A 193 6.96 -12.51 30.21
N GLN A 194 8.15 -12.91 29.73
CA GLN A 194 9.04 -13.75 30.50
C GLN A 194 9.32 -13.01 31.80
N THR A 195 8.61 -13.43 32.86
CA THR A 195 8.96 -13.08 34.23
C THR A 195 10.34 -13.68 34.47
N VAL A 196 11.35 -12.81 34.50
CA VAL A 196 12.64 -13.13 35.09
C VAL A 196 12.36 -13.36 36.57
N THR A 197 12.34 -14.63 36.98
CA THR A 197 12.38 -14.97 38.40
C THR A 197 13.80 -14.70 38.88
N GLU A 198 14.02 -13.53 39.47
CA GLU A 198 15.12 -13.30 40.41
C GLU A 198 14.96 -14.32 41.56
N ASP A 199 15.97 -15.16 41.76
CA ASP A 199 16.16 -15.94 42.98
C ASP A 199 17.14 -15.18 43.89
N PRO A 200 16.69 -14.69 45.07
CA PRO A 200 17.56 -14.05 46.05
C PRO A 200 17.99 -15.08 47.11
N SER A 201 19.09 -15.80 46.87
CA SER A 201 19.68 -16.68 47.88
C SER A 201 21.21 -16.68 47.85
N LYS A 202 21.84 -15.82 48.66
CA LYS A 202 23.22 -15.94 49.18
C LYS A 202 23.10 -16.24 50.69
N PRO A 203 23.99 -17.01 51.35
CA PRO A 203 25.35 -16.57 51.70
C PRO A 203 26.44 -17.66 51.49
N GLU A 204 27.60 -17.31 50.93
CA GLU A 204 28.95 -17.30 51.57
C GLU A 204 29.41 -18.59 52.26
N ASP A 205 30.43 -19.24 51.67
CA ASP A 205 31.57 -19.72 52.46
C ASP A 205 32.86 -19.70 51.62
N SER A 206 33.96 -19.69 52.37
CA SER A 206 35.29 -19.13 52.16
C SER A 206 36.30 -20.26 51.94
N THR A 207 37.43 -19.98 51.26
CA THR A 207 38.80 -20.55 51.37
C THR A 207 39.48 -20.34 50.01
N THR A 208 40.25 -19.28 49.77
CA THR A 208 41.68 -19.06 50.07
C THR A 208 42.62 -20.12 49.46
N GLU A 209 43.28 -19.79 48.34
CA GLU A 209 44.69 -20.15 48.07
C GLU A 209 45.22 -19.32 46.87
N ASP A 210 46.25 -18.50 47.15
CA ASP A 210 47.23 -17.84 46.27
C ASP A 210 48.59 -18.35 46.83
N PRO A 211 49.75 -18.45 46.11
CA PRO A 211 50.10 -17.66 44.94
C PRO A 211 51.10 -18.20 43.88
N SER A 212 51.30 -17.37 42.84
CA SER A 212 52.57 -17.06 42.15
C SER A 212 53.07 -17.82 40.89
N GLN A 213 53.69 -16.99 40.03
CA GLN A 213 54.69 -17.18 38.95
C GLN A 213 54.13 -17.13 37.50
N GLN A 214 54.26 -16.02 36.75
CA GLN A 214 55.43 -15.29 36.22
C GLN A 214 55.99 -15.86 34.90
N THR A 215 56.37 -14.91 34.02
CA THR A 215 57.07 -14.98 32.71
C THR A 215 56.11 -14.92 31.51
N GLY A 216 56.29 -14.07 30.48
CA GLY A 216 57.35 -13.14 30.13
C GLY A 216 57.34 -12.95 28.60
N ASN A 217 57.30 -11.69 28.16
CA ASN A 217 57.77 -11.10 26.89
C ASN A 217 57.51 -11.82 25.55
N ASP A 218 56.93 -11.10 24.57
CA ASP A 218 57.77 -10.63 23.46
C ASP A 218 57.22 -9.37 22.77
N LYS A 219 58.17 -8.57 22.30
CA LYS A 219 58.05 -7.24 21.70
C LYS A 219 58.61 -7.38 20.28
N THR A 220 57.90 -6.93 19.26
CA THR A 220 58.57 -6.61 17.98
C THR A 220 57.91 -5.41 17.34
N ASP A 221 58.68 -4.33 17.34
CA ASP A 221 58.51 -3.11 16.56
C ASP A 221 59.05 -3.34 15.13
N ALA A 222 58.41 -2.71 14.14
CA ALA A 222 59.03 -2.13 12.92
C ALA A 222 57.93 -1.27 12.25
N GLU A 223 58.00 0.05 12.24
CA GLU A 223 58.71 0.89 11.24
C GLU A 223 58.42 0.41 9.80
N GLY A 224 57.93 1.20 8.85
CA GLY A 224 57.78 2.64 8.68
C GLY A 224 57.74 2.94 7.16
N VAL A 225 57.62 4.21 6.81
CA VAL A 225 57.97 4.85 5.51
C VAL A 225 56.84 5.01 4.46
N ASP A 226 56.19 6.17 4.56
CA ASP A 226 56.16 7.29 3.60
C ASP A 226 55.79 7.14 2.11
N ASN A 227 54.82 8.00 1.74
CA ASN A 227 54.75 8.91 0.58
C ASN A 227 55.09 8.40 -0.83
N GLN A 228 54.16 8.62 -1.78
CA GLN A 228 54.16 9.87 -2.58
C GLN A 228 52.98 9.95 -3.56
N LEU A 229 52.48 11.19 -3.70
CA LEU A 229 51.76 11.70 -4.86
C LEU A 229 52.54 11.41 -6.16
N THR A 230 51.83 11.15 -7.27
CA THR A 230 52.03 11.95 -8.49
C THR A 230 50.77 12.03 -9.34
N ASN A 231 50.73 13.16 -10.03
CA ASN A 231 49.66 13.85 -10.72
C ASN A 231 49.67 13.50 -12.22
N SER A 232 48.72 14.09 -12.96
CA SER A 232 48.70 14.24 -14.44
C SER A 232 48.20 13.00 -15.19
N GLY A 233 47.07 12.99 -15.89
CA GLY A 233 46.35 14.08 -16.55
C GLY A 233 46.40 13.81 -18.05
N GLU A 234 45.26 13.69 -18.73
CA GLU A 234 45.22 14.05 -20.15
C GLU A 234 43.82 14.50 -20.58
N LYS A 235 43.85 15.68 -21.19
CA LYS A 235 42.78 16.45 -21.80
C LYS A 235 43.06 16.43 -23.30
N ARG A 236 42.06 16.16 -24.14
CA ARG A 236 41.91 16.49 -25.59
C ARG A 236 40.93 15.45 -26.19
N ILE A 237 39.89 15.77 -26.96
CA ILE A 237 39.45 16.94 -27.72
C ILE A 237 37.92 16.97 -27.65
#